data_AF-A0A956TR37-F1
#
_entry.id   AF-A0A956TR37-F1
#
_cell.length_a   1.000
_cell.length_b   1.000
_cell.length_c   1.000
_cell.angle_alpha   90.00
_cell.angle_beta   90.00
_cell.angle_gamma   90.00
#
_symmetry.space_group_name_H-M   'P 1'
#
loop_
_entity.id
_entity.type
_entity.pdbx_description
1 polymer ?
#
loop_
_entity_poly.entity_id
_entity_poly.type
_entity_poly.pdbx_seq_one_letter_code
_entity_poly.pdbx_strand_id
1 'polypeptide(L)'
;MPFSDGLLSARLWRAHGRCVVGVPELGIHCYGDTETESVFRLFTALLKYYRQLKANESRISDRGRCHLEFLSTWVKGIEKKMTMPATAAVVPFARRHPAR
;
A
#
# COMPACT_ATOMS: atom_id res chain seq x y z
N MET A 1 8.14 -1.30 2.58
CA MET A 1 7.12 -1.94 1.72
C MET A 1 7.23 -1.41 0.31
N PRO A 2 6.93 -2.21 -0.74
CA PRO A 2 6.99 -1.75 -2.14
C PRO A 2 6.06 -0.55 -2.45
N PHE A 3 5.13 -0.24 -1.55
CA PHE A 3 4.14 0.84 -1.66
C PHE A 3 4.45 2.10 -0.82
N SER A 4 5.56 2.11 -0.08
CA SER A 4 5.96 3.25 0.74
C SER A 4 6.80 4.23 -0.08
N ASP A 5 6.18 5.12 -0.85
CA ASP A 5 6.86 6.28 -1.48
C ASP A 5 7.09 7.45 -0.48
N GLY A 6 7.02 7.20 0.82
CA GLY A 6 7.09 8.25 1.86
C GLY A 6 5.84 9.12 1.98
N LEU A 7 4.85 8.96 1.10
CA LEU A 7 3.59 9.71 1.07
C LEU A 7 2.45 9.11 1.90
N LEU A 8 2.41 7.77 2.04
CA LEU A 8 1.51 7.07 2.95
C LEU A 8 2.37 6.28 3.92
N SER A 9 2.30 6.60 5.21
CA SER A 9 3.06 5.92 6.26
C SER A 9 2.40 4.60 6.62
N ALA A 10 2.33 3.68 5.67
CA ALA A 10 1.84 2.33 5.92
C ALA A 10 2.71 1.67 7.00
N ARG A 11 2.12 1.41 8.15
CA ARG A 11 2.74 0.73 9.28
C ARG A 11 2.30 -0.71 9.30
N LEU A 12 3.23 -1.63 9.55
CA LEU A 12 2.97 -3.04 9.79
C LEU A 12 3.33 -3.37 11.23
N TRP A 13 2.45 -4.07 11.93
CA TRP A 13 2.72 -4.60 13.25
C TRP A 13 1.95 -5.91 13.47
N ARG A 14 2.26 -6.62 14.56
CA ARG A 14 1.51 -7.80 14.99
C ARG A 14 0.63 -7.46 16.19
N ALA A 15 -0.61 -7.92 16.17
CA ALA A 15 -1.54 -7.80 17.30
C ALA A 15 -2.39 -9.08 17.40
N HIS A 16 -2.47 -9.66 18.61
CA HIS A 16 -3.28 -10.86 18.89
C HIS A 16 -3.09 -12.01 17.89
N GLY A 17 -1.85 -12.31 17.52
CA GLY A 17 -1.52 -13.38 16.57
C GLY A 17 -1.80 -13.06 15.10
N ARG A 18 -2.30 -11.86 14.78
CA ARG A 18 -2.57 -11.41 13.41
C ARG A 18 -1.56 -10.36 12.94
N CYS A 19 -1.33 -10.32 11.63
CA CYS A 19 -0.64 -9.21 10.99
C CYS A 19 -1.64 -8.06 10.79
N VAL A 20 -1.21 -6.85 11.15
CA VAL A 20 -1.99 -5.63 11.00
C VAL A 20 -1.18 -4.67 10.16
N VAL A 21 -1.82 -4.12 9.14
CA VAL A 21 -1.24 -3.04 8.35
C VAL A 21 -2.21 -1.86 8.32
N GLY A 22 -1.71 -0.64 8.44
CA GLY A 22 -2.58 0.53 8.43
C GLY A 22 -1.88 1.80 7.99
N VAL A 23 -2.70 2.76 7.54
CA VAL A 23 -2.31 4.10 7.12
C VAL A 23 -2.98 5.08 8.08
N PRO A 24 -2.27 5.56 9.11
CA PRO A 24 -2.84 6.43 10.14
C PRO A 24 -3.47 7.70 9.58
N GLU A 25 -2.88 8.28 8.55
CA GLU A 25 -3.34 9.51 7.89
C GLU A 25 -4.75 9.37 7.31
N LEU A 26 -5.12 8.15 6.89
CA LEU A 26 -6.43 7.84 6.32
C LEU A 26 -7.36 7.15 7.34
N GLY A 27 -6.84 6.77 8.52
CA GLY A 27 -7.57 5.98 9.50
C GLY A 27 -7.91 4.56 9.04
N ILE A 28 -7.21 4.04 8.02
CA ILE A 28 -7.49 2.72 7.43
C ILE A 28 -6.54 1.68 8.01
N HIS A 29 -7.08 0.55 8.43
CA HIS A 29 -6.32 -0.60 8.90
C HIS A 29 -6.91 -1.89 8.34
N CYS A 30 -6.06 -2.87 8.11
CA CYS A 30 -6.40 -4.17 7.57
C CYS A 30 -5.69 -5.25 8.38
N TYR A 31 -6.35 -6.40 8.49
CA TYR A 31 -5.87 -7.56 9.23
C TYR A 31 -5.74 -8.74 8.29
N GLY A 32 -4.78 -9.62 8.57
CA GLY A 32 -4.61 -10.89 7.89
C GLY A 32 -3.80 -11.85 8.74
N ASP A 33 -3.81 -13.12 8.33
CA ASP A 33 -3.06 -14.17 9.02
C ASP A 33 -1.57 -14.11 8.62
N THR A 34 -1.30 -13.55 7.43
CA THR A 34 0.05 -13.28 6.94
C THR A 34 0.27 -11.81 6.61
N GLU A 35 1.54 -11.40 6.54
CA GLU A 35 1.91 -10.05 6.09
C GLU A 35 1.41 -9.79 4.67
N THR A 36 1.67 -10.70 3.72
CA THR A 36 1.27 -10.58 2.32
C THR A 36 -0.23 -10.36 2.18
N GLU A 37 -1.03 -11.15 2.89
CA GLU A 37 -2.48 -11.02 2.89
C GLU A 37 -2.94 -9.66 3.43
N SER A 38 -2.39 -9.25 4.57
CA SER A 38 -2.72 -7.97 5.21
C SER A 38 -2.42 -6.79 4.29
N VAL A 39 -1.24 -6.82 3.65
CA VAL A 39 -0.78 -5.81 2.69
C VAL A 39 -1.67 -5.78 1.45
N PHE A 40 -2.04 -6.94 0.91
CA PHE A 40 -2.93 -7.01 -0.25
C PHE A 40 -4.34 -6.48 0.08
N ARG A 41 -4.88 -6.81 1.26
CA ARG A 41 -6.14 -6.27 1.76
C ARG A 41 -6.08 -4.75 1.87
N LEU A 42 -5.02 -4.19 2.44
CA LEU A 42 -4.85 -2.74 2.50
C LEU A 42 -4.76 -2.11 1.12
N PHE A 43 -3.98 -2.70 0.21
CA PHE A 43 -3.86 -2.20 -1.16
C PHE A 43 -5.23 -2.12 -1.86
N THR A 44 -6.02 -3.19 -1.78
CA THR A 44 -7.37 -3.21 -2.38
C THR A 44 -8.33 -2.26 -1.68
N ALA A 45 -8.23 -2.09 -0.36
CA ALA A 45 -9.03 -1.12 0.39
C ALA A 45 -8.74 0.32 -0.02
N LEU A 46 -7.46 0.68 -0.18
CA LEU A 46 -7.04 2.02 -0.64
C LEU A 46 -7.55 2.31 -2.05
N LEU A 47 -7.45 1.36 -2.98
CA LEU A 47 -7.98 1.51 -4.34
C LEU A 47 -9.51 1.68 -4.35
N LYS A 48 -10.23 0.88 -3.57
CA LYS A 48 -11.69 1.00 -3.45
C LYS A 48 -12.07 2.37 -2.88
N TYR A 49 -11.38 2.81 -1.83
CA TYR A 49 -11.65 4.09 -1.19
C TYR A 49 -11.37 5.27 -2.13
N TYR A 50 -10.25 5.25 -2.84
CA TYR A 50 -9.95 6.23 -3.89
C TYR A 50 -11.07 6.30 -4.95
N ARG A 51 -11.51 5.15 -5.48
CA ARG A 51 -12.58 5.11 -6.49
C ARG A 51 -13.89 5.67 -5.95
N GLN A 52 -14.23 5.37 -4.69
CA GLN A 52 -15.43 5.89 -4.05
C GLN A 52 -15.38 7.40 -3.87
N LEU A 53 -14.25 7.95 -3.40
CA LEU A 53 -14.07 9.40 -3.24
C LEU A 53 -14.14 10.11 -4.58
N LYS A 54 -13.46 9.59 -5.61
CA LYS A 54 -13.47 10.16 -6.96
C LYS A 54 -14.86 10.14 -7.60
N ALA A 55 -15.63 9.08 -7.40
CA ALA A 55 -17.00 8.99 -7.91
C ALA A 55 -17.98 9.94 -7.20
N ASN A 56 -17.65 10.41 -6.00
CA ASN A 56 -18.51 11.26 -5.18
C ASN A 56 -17.85 12.61 -4.85
N GLU A 57 -16.93 13.10 -5.68
CA GLU A 57 -16.10 14.26 -5.39
C GLU A 57 -16.89 15.53 -5.07
N SER A 58 -18.07 15.71 -5.67
CA SER A 58 -18.99 16.82 -5.39
C SER A 58 -19.73 16.72 -4.05
N ARG A 59 -19.67 15.57 -3.38
CA ARG A 59 -20.45 15.23 -2.18
C ARG A 59 -19.59 14.86 -0.96
N ILE A 60 -18.26 14.89 -1.10
CA ILE A 60 -17.33 14.58 -0.01
C ILE A 60 -17.00 15.83 0.82
N SER A 61 -16.77 15.63 2.11
CA SER A 61 -16.32 16.67 3.04
C SER A 61 -14.88 17.11 2.75
N ASP A 62 -14.43 18.19 3.39
CA ASP A 62 -13.05 18.67 3.25
C ASP A 62 -12.02 17.60 3.65
N ARG A 63 -12.32 16.81 4.69
CA ARG A 63 -11.50 15.64 5.06
C ARG A 63 -11.44 14.62 3.92
N GLY A 64 -12.57 14.36 3.26
CA GLY A 64 -12.63 13.47 2.10
C GLY A 64 -11.80 13.99 0.92
N ARG A 65 -11.78 15.31 0.69
CA ARG A 65 -10.91 15.93 -0.33
C ARG A 65 -9.43 15.77 0.02
N CYS A 66 -9.02 16.01 1.26
CA CYS A 66 -7.65 15.75 1.71
C CYS A 66 -7.25 14.28 1.49
N HIS A 67 -8.12 13.33 1.85
CA HIS A 67 -7.89 11.91 1.61
C HIS A 67 -7.76 11.60 0.10
N LEU A 68 -8.59 12.23 -0.74
CA LEU A 68 -8.53 12.08 -2.19
C LEU A 68 -7.22 12.61 -2.78
N GLU A 69 -6.68 13.72 -2.26
CA GLU A 69 -5.37 14.25 -2.68
C GLU A 69 -4.22 13.27 -2.33
N PHE A 70 -4.21 12.75 -1.10
CA PHE A 70 -3.24 11.74 -0.68
C PHE A 70 -3.31 10.49 -1.57
N LEU A 71 -4.52 9.97 -1.80
CA LEU A 71 -4.73 8.78 -2.61
C LEU A 71 -4.44 9.01 -4.09
N SER A 72 -4.76 10.17 -4.63
CA SER A 72 -4.44 10.54 -6.02
C SER A 72 -2.93 10.55 -6.25
N THR A 73 -2.17 11.09 -5.28
CA THR A 73 -0.71 11.12 -5.35
C THR A 73 -0.13 9.70 -5.25
N TRP A 74 -0.66 8.89 -4.34
CA TRP A 74 -0.27 7.49 -4.18
C TRP A 74 -0.56 6.65 -5.44
N VAL A 75 -1.75 6.78 -6.04
CA VAL A 75 -2.12 6.09 -7.29
C VAL A 75 -1.19 6.49 -8.42
N LYS A 76 -0.89 7.78 -8.59
CA LYS A 76 0.09 8.25 -9.60
C LYS A 76 1.48 7.62 -9.40
N GLY A 77 1.91 7.46 -8.14
CA GLY A 77 3.17 6.78 -7.81
C GLY A 77 3.18 5.30 -8.22
N ILE A 78 2.06 4.60 -8.00
CA ILE A 78 1.89 3.21 -8.43
C ILE A 78 1.89 3.10 -9.96
N GLU A 79 1.11 3.94 -10.65
CA GLU A 79 1.03 3.97 -12.10
C GLU A 79 2.43 4.20 -12.68
N LYS A 80 3.18 5.18 -12.16
CA LYS A 80 4.56 5.43 -12.57
C LYS A 80 5.45 4.18 -12.41
N LYS A 81 5.36 3.47 -11.28
CA LYS A 81 6.13 2.22 -11.04
C LYS A 81 5.73 1.08 -11.97
N MET A 82 4.45 1.02 -12.38
CA MET A 82 3.96 0.00 -13.32
C MET A 82 4.31 0.33 -14.78
N THR A 83 4.41 1.62 -15.13
CA THR A 83 4.72 2.06 -16.50
C THR A 83 6.23 2.13 -16.78
N MET A 84 7.08 2.16 -15.74
CA MET A 84 8.51 1.97 -15.96
C MET A 84 8.76 0.52 -16.40
N PRO A 85 9.44 0.28 -17.54
CA PRO A 85 9.80 -1.07 -17.92
C PRO A 85 10.64 -1.66 -16.79
N ALA A 86 10.25 -2.84 -16.33
CA ALA A 86 11.02 -3.59 -15.35
C ALA A 86 12.41 -3.86 -15.97
N THR A 87 13.38 -2.98 -15.70
CA THR A 87 14.78 -3.36 -15.77
C THR A 87 14.95 -4.41 -14.70
N ALA A 88 14.79 -5.65 -15.13
CA ALA A 88 14.91 -6.85 -14.33
C ALA A 88 16.31 -6.88 -13.70
N ALA A 89 16.43 -6.35 -12.49
CA ALA A 89 17.47 -6.76 -11.58
C ALA A 89 17.08 -8.14 -11.06
N VAL A 90 17.26 -9.17 -11.89
CA VAL A 90 17.32 -10.55 -11.42
C VAL A 90 18.58 -10.61 -10.57
N VAL A 91 18.40 -10.48 -9.25
CA VAL A 91 19.48 -10.74 -8.30
C VAL A 91 19.84 -12.22 -8.45
N PRO A 92 21.07 -12.60 -8.85
CA PRO A 92 21.45 -13.99 -8.87
C PRO A 92 21.39 -14.50 -7.44
N PHE A 93 20.54 -15.51 -7.22
CA PHE A 93 20.44 -16.23 -5.95
C PHE A 93 21.76 -16.96 -5.72
N ALA A 94 22.72 -16.27 -5.09
CA ALA A 94 23.98 -16.88 -4.71
C ALA A 94 23.68 -17.96 -3.65
N ARG A 95 23.62 -19.21 -4.09
CA ARG A 95 23.64 -20.38 -3.21
C ARG A 95 24.92 -20.31 -2.38
N ARG A 96 24.79 -19.86 -1.13
CA ARG A 96 25.81 -20.15 -0.10
C ARG A 96 25.69 -21.64 0.22
N HIS A 97 26.56 -22.44 -0.40
CA HIS A 97 26.88 -23.76 0.13
C HIS A 97 27.52 -23.57 1.51
N PRO A 98 27.02 -24.23 2.58
CA PRO A 98 27.77 -24.33 3.81
C PRO A 98 28.93 -25.30 3.59
N ALA A 99 30.14 -24.83 3.88
CA ALA A 99 31.31 -25.68 4.03
C ALA A 99 31.30 -26.31 5.43
N ARG A 100 31.07 -27.62 5.51
CA ARG A 100 31.89 -28.60 6.25
C ARG A 100 31.28 -29.98 6.18
#